data_AF-A0A7C6WLC0-F1
#
_entry.id   AF-A0A7C6WLC0-F1
#
_cell.length_a   1.000
_cell.length_b   1.000
_cell.length_c   1.000
_cell.angle_alpha   90.00
_cell.angle_beta   90.00
_cell.angle_gamma   90.00
#
_symmetry.space_group_name_H-M   'P 1'
#
loop_
_entity.id
_entity.type
_entity.pdbx_description
1 polymer ?
#
loop_
_entity_poly.entity_id
_entity_poly.type
_entity_poly.pdbx_seq_one_letter_code
_entity_poly.pdbx_strand_id
1 'polypeptide(L)'
;MDTKLKNNNQGRIFGALLSFILIALITTAVIASYPIINKNYQLIQDKEETLWADLIKERDGYYKDQFIKQLNRSNYVLFLDIKQQLSGAGSPSDIFLSENFQEANANEEYKGEKTELINQFDEVMDGWRRDFYYQYRDVYQTLDFYILDHTSESVNTNTIDPLEQLLDTEASRELKSTYPFYVILNYLDDGSLQILDYKGLTKDEIDNYRINELNKSEFAWQFDNIYNQSIKDKIENPSGITIIYASKSEEFYIPVNDSTQYLSSHGIFAEAGFAYSFAIAFACIGLMAIFLPFIKSWSVGDSPLGRIPFEISATGVTLAVVSYIWLSQMAQMTLKGYFVADPRFTVISERTLKIFDYAINYAA
;
A
#
# COMPACT_ATOMS: atom_id res chain seq x y z
N MET A 1 12.36 -31.44 -77.56
CA MET A 1 12.80 -32.18 -76.36
C MET A 1 11.97 -31.64 -75.20
N ASP A 2 10.99 -32.42 -74.76
CA ASP A 2 10.02 -32.07 -73.71
C ASP A 2 10.71 -31.91 -72.35
N THR A 3 10.73 -30.69 -71.81
CA THR A 3 11.00 -30.45 -70.38
C THR A 3 9.67 -30.44 -69.64
N LYS A 4 9.26 -31.63 -69.16
CA LYS A 4 8.16 -31.75 -68.20
C LYS A 4 8.44 -30.86 -66.98
N LEU A 5 7.64 -29.80 -66.81
CA LEU A 5 7.46 -29.11 -65.54
C LEU A 5 7.06 -30.14 -64.47
N LYS A 6 8.02 -30.57 -63.65
CA LYS A 6 7.72 -31.35 -62.45
C LYS A 6 7.04 -30.43 -61.44
N ASN A 7 5.78 -30.74 -61.17
CA ASN A 7 4.88 -29.98 -60.32
C ASN A 7 5.47 -29.79 -58.90
N ASN A 8 5.84 -28.55 -58.56
CA ASN A 8 6.42 -28.14 -57.28
C ASN A 8 5.38 -28.15 -56.12
N ASN A 9 4.12 -28.52 -56.40
CA ASN A 9 3.04 -28.54 -55.41
C ASN A 9 3.24 -29.58 -54.30
N GLN A 10 3.89 -30.71 -54.57
CA GLN A 10 4.07 -31.78 -53.58
C GLN A 10 5.02 -31.36 -52.44
N GLY A 11 6.03 -30.52 -52.74
CA GLY A 11 6.93 -29.95 -51.73
C GLY A 11 6.27 -28.86 -50.87
N ARG A 12 5.39 -28.06 -51.47
CA ARG A 12 4.60 -27.04 -50.77
C ARG A 12 3.61 -27.66 -49.79
N ILE A 13 2.90 -28.71 -50.23
CA ILE A 13 1.95 -29.46 -49.38
C ILE A 13 2.68 -30.13 -48.21
N PHE A 14 3.84 -30.74 -48.46
CA PHE A 14 4.65 -31.35 -47.40
C PHE A 14 5.18 -30.33 -46.38
N GLY A 15 5.68 -29.17 -46.84
CA GLY A 15 6.15 -28.11 -45.96
C GLY A 15 5.04 -27.54 -45.09
N ALA A 16 3.86 -27.30 -45.67
CA ALA A 16 2.68 -26.88 -44.91
C ALA A 16 2.29 -27.92 -43.86
N LEU A 17 2.23 -29.21 -44.21
CA LEU A 17 1.93 -30.29 -43.27
C LEU A 17 2.94 -30.38 -42.12
N LEU A 18 4.23 -30.26 -42.43
CA LEU A 18 5.29 -30.27 -41.41
C LEU A 18 5.17 -29.08 -40.46
N SER A 19 4.91 -27.87 -40.97
CA SER A 19 4.65 -26.69 -40.15
C SER A 19 3.43 -26.88 -39.25
N PHE A 20 2.33 -27.46 -39.76
CA PHE A 20 1.15 -27.77 -38.93
C PHE A 20 1.47 -28.77 -37.82
N ILE A 21 2.20 -29.84 -38.12
CA ILE A 21 2.59 -30.84 -37.12
C ILE A 21 3.47 -30.22 -36.03
N LEU A 22 4.42 -29.38 -36.41
CA LEU A 22 5.33 -28.75 -35.45
C LEU A 22 4.64 -27.68 -34.60
N ILE A 23 3.76 -26.87 -35.19
CA ILE A 23 2.91 -25.94 -34.42
C ILE A 23 2.04 -26.72 -33.44
N ALA A 24 1.41 -27.81 -33.88
CA ALA A 24 0.60 -28.67 -33.01
C ALA A 24 1.44 -29.25 -31.85
N LEU A 25 2.68 -29.67 -32.11
CA LEU A 25 3.61 -30.15 -31.08
C LEU A 25 3.98 -29.05 -30.08
N ILE A 26 4.31 -27.85 -30.55
CA ILE A 26 4.66 -26.70 -29.68
C ILE A 26 3.45 -26.31 -28.83
N THR A 27 2.27 -26.19 -29.45
CA THR A 27 1.02 -25.89 -28.72
C THR A 27 0.72 -26.98 -27.68
N THR A 28 0.87 -28.25 -28.03
CA THR A 28 0.67 -29.36 -27.08
C THR A 28 1.68 -29.31 -25.93
N ALA A 29 2.94 -28.99 -26.22
CA ALA A 29 3.98 -28.87 -25.19
C ALA A 29 3.73 -27.68 -24.24
N VAL A 30 3.27 -26.54 -24.77
CA VAL A 30 2.86 -25.39 -23.94
C VAL A 30 1.65 -25.76 -23.09
N ILE A 31 0.63 -26.43 -23.64
CA ILE A 31 -0.53 -26.89 -22.85
C ILE A 31 -0.08 -27.88 -21.77
N ALA A 32 0.80 -28.83 -22.10
CA ALA A 32 1.33 -29.81 -21.16
C ALA A 32 2.21 -29.19 -20.05
N SER A 33 2.73 -27.97 -20.23
CA SER A 33 3.47 -27.27 -19.18
C SER A 33 2.57 -26.55 -18.17
N TYR A 34 1.27 -26.32 -18.46
CA TYR A 34 0.33 -25.63 -17.56
C TYR A 34 0.27 -26.23 -16.15
N PRO A 35 0.20 -27.56 -15.94
CA PRO A 35 0.18 -28.13 -14.60
C PRO A 35 1.43 -27.79 -13.79
N ILE A 36 2.60 -27.72 -14.45
CA ILE A 36 3.87 -27.35 -13.81
C ILE A 36 3.89 -25.85 -13.50
N ILE A 37 3.48 -25.01 -14.45
CA ILE A 37 3.36 -23.56 -14.24
C ILE A 37 2.40 -23.27 -13.09
N ASN A 38 1.26 -23.96 -13.02
CA ASN A 38 0.28 -23.79 -11.96
C ASN A 38 0.84 -24.19 -10.59
N LYS A 39 1.57 -25.32 -10.52
CA LYS A 39 2.23 -25.74 -9.29
C LYS A 39 3.27 -24.72 -8.82
N ASN A 40 4.07 -24.20 -9.74
CA ASN A 40 5.04 -23.14 -9.43
C ASN A 40 4.36 -21.85 -9.01
N TYR A 41 3.27 -21.47 -9.68
CA TYR A 41 2.47 -20.30 -9.36
C TYR A 41 1.93 -20.38 -7.93
N GLN A 42 1.37 -21.53 -7.53
CA GLN A 42 0.91 -21.75 -6.15
C GLN A 42 2.06 -21.65 -5.15
N LEU A 43 3.21 -22.27 -5.42
CA LEU A 43 4.37 -22.22 -4.54
C LEU A 43 4.94 -20.79 -4.37
N ILE A 44 4.99 -20.01 -5.46
CA ILE A 44 5.45 -18.62 -5.41
C ILE A 44 4.40 -17.77 -4.69
N GLN A 45 3.11 -17.97 -4.99
CA GLN A 45 2.02 -17.29 -4.32
C GLN A 45 2.03 -17.53 -2.82
N ASP A 46 2.12 -18.78 -2.35
CA ASP A 46 2.15 -19.10 -0.92
C ASP A 46 3.37 -18.48 -0.21
N LYS A 47 4.53 -18.50 -0.88
CA LYS A 47 5.76 -17.90 -0.37
C LYS A 47 5.66 -16.38 -0.30
N GLU A 48 5.15 -15.76 -1.35
CA GLU A 48 4.93 -14.31 -1.39
C GLU A 48 3.87 -13.90 -0.39
N GLU A 49 2.73 -14.57 -0.29
CA GLU A 49 1.70 -14.29 0.72
C GLU A 49 2.26 -14.34 2.14
N THR A 50 3.14 -15.30 2.45
CA THR A 50 3.81 -15.37 3.76
C THR A 50 4.73 -14.16 3.99
N LEU A 51 5.59 -13.84 3.01
CA LEU A 51 6.49 -12.68 3.09
C LEU A 51 5.71 -11.37 3.19
N TRP A 52 4.61 -11.26 2.45
CA TRP A 52 3.73 -10.10 2.46
C TRP A 52 2.96 -9.97 3.77
N ALA A 53 2.55 -11.06 4.40
CA ALA A 53 1.95 -11.01 5.74
C ALA A 53 2.93 -10.46 6.78
N ASP A 54 4.20 -10.88 6.73
CA ASP A 54 5.25 -10.35 7.60
C ASP A 54 5.54 -8.86 7.31
N LEU A 55 5.64 -8.48 6.04
CA LEU A 55 5.83 -7.09 5.63
C LEU A 55 4.66 -6.18 6.01
N ILE A 56 3.41 -6.66 5.87
CA ILE A 56 2.22 -5.94 6.31
C ILE A 56 2.27 -5.73 7.81
N LYS A 57 2.62 -6.76 8.59
CA LYS A 57 2.73 -6.63 10.05
C LYS A 57 3.81 -5.63 10.46
N GLU A 58 4.97 -5.66 9.82
CA GLU A 58 6.04 -4.69 10.09
C GLU A 58 5.62 -3.26 9.72
N ARG A 59 5.00 -3.10 8.54
CA ARG A 59 4.47 -1.82 8.06
C ARG A 59 3.38 -1.27 8.98
N ASP A 60 2.43 -2.11 9.39
CA ASP A 60 1.35 -1.72 10.29
C ASP A 60 1.91 -1.32 11.65
N GLY A 61 2.90 -2.05 12.17
CA GLY A 61 3.64 -1.67 13.37
C GLY A 61 4.32 -0.30 13.23
N TYR A 62 4.99 -0.05 12.10
CA TYR A 62 5.59 1.25 11.80
C TYR A 62 4.54 2.37 11.78
N TYR A 63 3.43 2.20 11.06
CA TYR A 63 2.40 3.23 10.96
C TYR A 63 1.70 3.49 12.29
N LYS A 64 1.47 2.47 13.11
CA LYS A 64 0.94 2.66 14.46
C LYS A 64 1.89 3.43 15.37
N ASP A 65 3.20 3.16 15.30
CA ASP A 65 4.20 3.94 16.04
C ASP A 65 4.18 5.41 15.59
N GLN A 66 4.14 5.67 14.28
CA GLN A 66 4.00 7.04 13.78
C GLN A 66 2.70 7.69 14.25
N PHE A 67 1.57 6.98 14.17
CA PHE A 67 0.27 7.46 14.62
C PHE A 67 0.27 7.82 16.11
N ILE A 68 0.85 6.99 16.97
CA ILE A 68 1.01 7.26 18.41
C ILE A 68 1.78 8.55 18.65
N LYS A 69 2.94 8.73 17.99
CA LYS A 69 3.72 9.98 18.08
C LYS A 69 2.90 11.20 17.69
N GLN A 70 2.06 11.07 16.66
CA GLN A 70 1.16 12.15 16.26
C GLN A 70 0.08 12.44 17.29
N LEU A 71 -0.51 11.42 17.93
CA LEU A 71 -1.46 11.64 19.01
C LEU A 71 -0.82 12.39 20.19
N ASN A 72 0.40 12.01 20.61
CA ASN A 72 1.13 12.73 21.65
C ASN A 72 1.30 14.22 21.29
N ARG A 73 1.78 14.55 20.09
CA ARG A 73 1.92 15.95 19.62
C ARG A 73 0.58 16.68 19.56
N SER A 74 -0.45 16.00 19.09
CA SER A 74 -1.80 16.55 18.93
C SER A 74 -2.39 16.99 20.27
N ASN A 75 -2.07 16.32 21.37
CA ASN A 75 -2.55 16.73 22.70
C ASN A 75 -2.04 18.10 23.12
N TYR A 76 -0.75 18.39 22.88
CA TYR A 76 -0.18 19.70 23.14
C TYR A 76 -0.82 20.77 22.24
N VAL A 77 -1.09 20.45 20.96
CA VAL A 77 -1.76 21.37 20.03
C VAL A 77 -3.19 21.68 20.47
N LEU A 78 -3.99 20.65 20.81
CA LEU A 78 -5.37 20.83 21.24
C LEU A 78 -5.47 21.61 22.55
N PHE A 79 -4.56 21.34 23.49
CA PHE A 79 -4.48 22.10 24.74
C PHE A 79 -4.07 23.55 24.51
N LEU A 80 -3.09 23.80 23.64
CA LEU A 80 -2.67 25.14 23.25
C LEU A 80 -3.86 25.93 22.69
N ASP A 81 -4.59 25.36 21.74
CA ASP A 81 -5.70 26.03 21.08
C ASP A 81 -6.83 26.36 22.06
N ILE A 82 -7.20 25.44 22.96
CA ILE A 82 -8.28 25.70 23.92
C ILE A 82 -7.87 26.78 24.94
N LYS A 83 -6.61 26.79 25.40
CA LYS A 83 -6.11 27.85 26.30
C LYS A 83 -6.05 29.20 25.60
N GLN A 84 -5.51 29.27 24.38
CA GLN A 84 -5.44 30.52 23.60
C GLN A 84 -6.83 31.10 23.30
N GLN A 85 -7.84 30.25 23.07
CA GLN A 85 -9.23 30.69 22.89
C GLN A 85 -9.81 31.33 24.17
N LEU A 86 -9.46 30.83 25.35
CA LEU A 86 -10.04 31.26 26.62
C LEU A 86 -9.36 32.49 27.24
N SER A 87 -8.04 32.52 27.26
CA SER A 87 -7.25 33.57 27.93
C SER A 87 -6.94 34.76 27.01
N GLY A 88 -7.10 34.60 25.69
CA GLY A 88 -6.71 35.61 24.69
C GLY A 88 -5.21 35.93 24.66
N ALA A 89 -4.36 35.14 25.33
CA ALA A 89 -2.93 35.40 25.46
C ALA A 89 -2.08 34.11 25.54
N GLY A 90 -0.89 34.20 24.96
CA GLY A 90 0.27 33.34 25.19
C GLY A 90 0.87 32.75 23.92
N SER A 91 2.16 33.00 23.66
CA SER A 91 2.92 32.11 22.77
C SER A 91 2.97 30.70 23.40
N PRO A 92 3.25 29.63 22.63
CA PRO A 92 3.29 28.28 23.20
C PRO A 92 4.13 28.17 24.50
N SER A 93 5.23 28.92 24.57
CA SER A 93 6.10 28.98 25.75
C SER A 93 5.43 29.51 27.01
N ASP A 94 4.45 30.40 26.88
CA ASP A 94 3.71 30.97 28.01
C ASP A 94 2.76 29.97 28.66
N ILE A 95 2.40 28.91 27.93
CA ILE A 95 1.47 27.88 28.38
C ILE A 95 2.23 26.64 28.89
N PHE A 96 3.33 26.28 28.22
CA PHE A 96 4.00 25.02 28.50
C PHE A 96 5.34 25.15 29.20
N LEU A 97 6.02 26.30 29.23
CA LEU A 97 7.27 26.42 29.96
C LEU A 97 6.99 26.90 31.38
N SER A 98 7.46 26.13 32.36
CA SER A 98 7.26 26.44 33.78
C SER A 98 7.63 27.88 34.14
N GLU A 99 6.86 28.49 35.05
CA GLU A 99 7.10 29.86 35.52
C GLU A 99 8.54 30.04 36.01
N ASN A 100 9.09 29.04 36.70
CA ASN A 100 10.48 29.03 37.16
C ASN A 100 11.49 29.16 36.01
N PHE A 101 11.22 28.59 34.84
CA PHE A 101 12.08 28.74 33.66
C PHE A 101 11.93 30.14 33.06
N GLN A 102 10.72 30.69 33.02
CA GLN A 102 10.47 32.04 32.55
C GLN A 102 11.11 33.10 33.47
N GLU A 103 11.08 32.89 34.78
CA GLU A 103 11.61 33.80 35.80
C GLU A 103 13.12 33.65 36.07
N ALA A 104 13.73 32.49 35.77
CA ALA A 104 15.16 32.25 35.96
C ALA A 104 16.03 33.18 35.08
N ASN A 105 16.36 34.32 35.67
CA ASN A 105 17.52 35.20 35.54
C ASN A 105 17.81 35.95 34.23
N ALA A 106 17.25 37.16 34.24
CA ALA A 106 17.83 38.49 33.99
C ALA A 106 19.36 38.72 34.24
N ASN A 107 20.25 37.74 34.07
CA ASN A 107 21.68 38.00 33.91
C ASN A 107 21.95 38.23 32.42
N GLU A 108 22.41 39.43 32.05
CA GLU A 108 22.55 39.89 30.65
C GLU A 108 23.37 38.94 29.76
N GLU A 109 24.26 38.13 30.34
CA GLU A 109 25.17 37.22 29.64
C GLU A 109 24.49 36.00 29.00
N TYR A 110 23.36 35.51 29.54
CA TYR A 110 22.64 34.31 29.04
C TYR A 110 21.25 34.61 28.47
N LYS A 111 20.89 35.89 28.38
CA LYS A 111 19.57 36.33 27.91
C LYS A 111 19.33 35.97 26.43
N GLY A 112 20.39 35.99 25.61
CA GLY A 112 20.34 35.63 24.20
C GLY A 112 19.98 34.16 23.98
N GLU A 113 20.72 33.26 24.64
CA GLU A 113 20.52 31.80 24.53
C GLU A 113 19.13 31.38 25.02
N LYS A 114 18.65 31.95 26.15
CA LYS A 114 17.29 31.69 26.65
C LYS A 114 16.21 32.13 25.66
N THR A 115 16.36 33.31 25.07
CA THR A 115 15.39 33.84 24.09
C THR A 115 15.37 32.97 22.84
N GLU A 116 16.54 32.54 22.36
CA GLU A 116 16.65 31.64 21.22
C GLU A 116 15.96 30.30 21.50
N LEU A 117 16.15 29.74 22.69
CA LEU A 117 15.49 28.50 23.10
C LEU A 117 13.96 28.62 23.20
N ILE A 118 13.45 29.73 23.74
CA ILE A 118 12.00 30.02 23.78
C ILE A 118 11.46 30.12 22.35
N ASN A 119 12.14 30.85 21.47
CA ASN A 119 11.75 30.96 20.08
C ASN A 119 11.76 29.60 19.35
N GLN A 120 12.76 28.75 19.62
CA GLN A 120 12.81 27.39 19.08
C GLN A 120 11.65 26.53 19.59
N PHE A 121 11.29 26.65 20.88
CA PHE A 121 10.14 25.95 21.44
C PHE A 121 8.83 26.39 20.76
N ASP A 122 8.63 27.70 20.62
CA ASP A 122 7.47 28.26 19.95
C ASP A 122 7.40 27.82 18.48
N GLU A 123 8.53 27.81 17.76
CA GLU A 123 8.61 27.35 16.37
C GLU A 123 8.27 25.86 16.22
N VAL A 124 8.74 25.01 17.14
CA VAL A 124 8.41 23.58 17.16
C VAL A 124 6.90 23.39 17.38
N MET A 125 6.32 24.11 18.34
CA MET A 125 4.88 24.04 18.64
C MET A 125 4.02 24.58 17.49
N ASP A 126 4.42 25.70 16.87
CA ASP A 126 3.77 26.22 15.67
C ASP A 126 3.88 25.26 14.48
N GLY A 127 5.02 24.57 14.37
CA GLY A 127 5.22 23.48 13.41
C GLY A 127 4.22 22.35 13.62
N TRP A 128 4.09 21.84 14.85
CA TRP A 128 3.14 20.78 15.18
C TRP A 128 1.70 21.22 14.96
N ARG A 129 1.36 22.45 15.33
CA ARG A 129 0.02 23.00 15.11
C ARG A 129 -0.31 23.10 13.62
N ARG A 130 0.63 23.57 12.80
CA ARG A 130 0.47 23.59 11.34
C ARG A 130 0.30 22.17 10.80
N ASP A 131 1.14 21.22 11.22
CA ASP A 131 1.06 19.85 10.73
C ASP A 131 -0.25 19.17 11.14
N PHE A 132 -0.76 19.44 12.35
CA PHE A 132 -2.05 18.95 12.82
C PHE A 132 -3.20 19.34 11.88
N TYR A 133 -3.31 20.64 11.56
CA TYR A 133 -4.43 21.14 10.76
C TYR A 133 -4.28 20.96 9.25
N TYR A 134 -3.06 20.99 8.72
CA TYR A 134 -2.81 20.95 7.28
C TYR A 134 -2.32 19.59 6.75
N GLN A 135 -1.77 18.73 7.62
CA GLN A 135 -1.26 17.42 7.19
C GLN A 135 -2.06 16.30 7.85
N TYR A 136 -2.11 16.24 9.18
CA TYR A 136 -2.70 15.09 9.87
C TYR A 136 -4.20 14.99 9.65
N ARG A 137 -4.91 16.11 9.61
CA ARG A 137 -6.33 16.10 9.27
C ARG A 137 -6.60 15.53 7.87
N ASP A 138 -5.76 15.87 6.89
CA ASP A 138 -5.89 15.39 5.51
C ASP A 138 -5.41 13.95 5.33
N VAL A 139 -4.46 13.52 6.17
CA VAL A 139 -3.84 12.19 6.15
C VAL A 139 -4.68 11.16 6.92
N TYR A 140 -5.29 11.54 8.04
CA TYR A 140 -6.14 10.71 8.90
C TYR A 140 -7.57 11.24 8.92
N GLN A 141 -8.20 11.33 7.74
CA GLN A 141 -9.52 11.96 7.56
C GLN A 141 -10.66 11.33 8.37
N THR A 142 -10.44 10.11 8.88
CA THR A 142 -11.42 9.37 9.68
C THR A 142 -11.22 9.53 11.18
N LEU A 143 -10.23 10.31 11.61
CA LEU A 143 -9.93 10.55 13.01
C LEU A 143 -10.70 11.77 13.52
N ASP A 144 -11.63 11.49 14.42
CA ASP A 144 -12.35 12.51 15.16
C ASP A 144 -11.69 12.75 16.53
N PHE A 145 -11.78 13.99 17.02
CA PHE A 145 -11.32 14.37 18.35
C PHE A 145 -12.37 15.18 19.12
N TYR A 146 -12.30 15.09 20.44
CA TYR A 146 -13.06 15.91 21.38
C TYR A 146 -12.14 16.26 22.54
N ILE A 147 -12.00 17.55 22.86
CA ILE A 147 -11.28 18.03 24.04
C ILE A 147 -12.22 18.84 24.92
N LEU A 148 -12.17 18.58 26.23
CA LEU A 148 -12.88 19.28 27.29
C LEU A 148 -11.86 19.86 28.28
N ASP A 149 -11.93 21.17 28.51
CA ASP A 149 -11.22 21.84 29.61
C ASP A 149 -12.11 21.85 30.86
N HIS A 150 -11.69 21.17 31.92
CA HIS A 150 -12.51 20.99 33.13
C HIS A 150 -12.66 22.28 33.94
N THR A 151 -11.72 23.22 33.79
CA THR A 151 -11.76 24.50 34.53
C THR A 151 -12.83 25.44 33.97
N SER A 152 -12.89 25.57 32.64
CA SER A 152 -13.82 26.48 31.95
C SER A 152 -15.07 25.79 31.43
N GLU A 153 -15.13 24.46 31.47
CA GLU A 153 -16.15 23.63 30.81
C GLU A 153 -16.20 23.84 29.28
N SER A 154 -15.13 24.40 28.69
CA SER A 154 -15.05 24.64 27.24
C SER A 154 -14.75 23.37 26.48
N VAL A 155 -15.34 23.26 25.29
CA VAL A 155 -15.20 22.09 24.42
C VAL A 155 -14.72 22.52 23.04
N ASN A 156 -13.81 21.74 22.45
CA ASN A 156 -13.43 21.84 21.04
C ASN A 156 -13.46 20.44 20.40
N THR A 157 -14.03 20.33 19.19
CA THR A 157 -14.18 19.07 18.46
C THR A 157 -14.24 19.32 16.96
N ASN A 158 -13.83 18.33 16.16
CA ASN A 158 -13.96 18.35 14.71
C ASN A 158 -15.17 17.55 14.18
N THR A 159 -15.98 16.96 15.05
CA THR A 159 -17.09 16.07 14.68
C THR A 159 -18.41 16.52 15.27
N ILE A 160 -19.50 16.06 14.66
CA ILE A 160 -20.86 16.18 15.21
C ILE A 160 -21.28 14.93 15.98
N ASP A 161 -20.48 13.86 15.89
CA ASP A 161 -20.71 12.66 16.67
C ASP A 161 -20.51 12.96 18.17
N PRO A 162 -21.38 12.45 19.05
CA PRO A 162 -21.36 12.79 20.48
C PRO A 162 -20.26 12.01 21.21
N LEU A 163 -18.99 12.33 20.93
CA LEU A 163 -17.83 11.63 21.51
C LEU A 163 -17.79 11.72 23.04
N GLU A 164 -18.37 12.75 23.65
CA GLU A 164 -18.52 12.88 25.10
C GLU A 164 -19.26 11.69 25.73
N GLN A 165 -20.15 11.02 24.99
CA GLN A 165 -20.86 9.83 25.47
C GLN A 165 -19.93 8.62 25.65
N LEU A 166 -18.71 8.63 25.10
CA LEU A 166 -17.71 7.60 25.35
C LEU A 166 -17.19 7.62 26.81
N LEU A 167 -17.38 8.73 27.53
CA LEU A 167 -17.06 8.87 28.95
C LEU A 167 -18.08 8.18 29.88
N ASP A 168 -19.31 7.97 29.41
CA ASP A 168 -20.38 7.35 30.21
C ASP A 168 -20.24 5.82 30.21
N THR A 169 -20.19 5.18 31.38
CA THR A 169 -20.04 3.72 31.51
C THR A 169 -21.24 2.91 31.03
N GLU A 170 -22.47 3.47 31.05
CA GLU A 170 -23.69 2.73 30.71
C GLU A 170 -24.18 3.03 29.28
N ALA A 171 -24.13 4.30 28.84
CA ALA A 171 -24.51 4.69 27.48
C ALA A 171 -23.46 4.28 26.42
N SER A 172 -22.20 4.06 26.82
CA SER A 172 -21.10 3.88 25.86
C SER A 172 -21.00 2.53 25.19
N ARG A 173 -21.67 1.46 25.63
CA ARG A 173 -21.38 0.11 25.08
C ARG A 173 -21.74 -0.03 23.60
N GLU A 174 -22.91 0.48 23.22
CA GLU A 174 -23.35 0.45 21.81
C GLU A 174 -22.49 1.40 20.97
N LEU A 175 -22.25 2.62 21.45
CA LEU A 175 -21.41 3.61 20.76
C LEU A 175 -19.96 3.11 20.57
N LYS A 176 -19.32 2.59 21.62
CA LYS A 176 -17.96 1.99 21.58
C LYS A 176 -17.84 0.82 20.60
N SER A 177 -18.95 0.11 20.33
CA SER A 177 -18.94 -0.96 19.34
C SER A 177 -18.77 -0.44 17.92
N THR A 178 -19.26 0.77 17.64
CA THR A 178 -19.22 1.40 16.30
C THR A 178 -17.85 1.97 15.92
N TYR A 179 -16.96 2.19 16.90
CA TYR A 179 -15.61 2.69 16.67
C TYR A 179 -14.59 1.53 16.75
N PRO A 180 -13.95 1.13 15.64
CA PRO A 180 -12.80 0.22 15.68
C PRO A 180 -11.63 0.77 16.50
N PHE A 181 -11.48 2.09 16.56
CA PHE A 181 -10.46 2.76 17.36
C PHE A 181 -11.07 3.85 18.23
N TYR A 182 -10.70 3.87 19.50
CA TYR A 182 -10.85 5.04 20.35
C TYR A 182 -9.81 5.04 21.47
N VAL A 183 -9.49 6.21 22.01
CA VAL A 183 -8.70 6.37 23.22
C VAL A 183 -9.21 7.55 24.03
N ILE A 184 -9.37 7.36 25.34
CA ILE A 184 -9.84 8.39 26.27
C ILE A 184 -8.68 8.75 27.20
N LEU A 185 -8.18 9.97 27.06
CA LEU A 185 -7.05 10.52 27.77
C LEU A 185 -7.56 11.56 28.76
N ASN A 186 -7.19 11.42 30.03
CA ASN A 186 -7.52 12.37 31.09
C ASN A 186 -6.23 12.89 31.70
N TYR A 187 -5.95 14.17 31.50
CA TYR A 187 -4.87 14.88 32.13
C TYR A 187 -5.37 15.50 33.41
N LEU A 188 -4.85 15.04 34.54
CA LEU A 188 -5.17 15.60 35.85
C LEU A 188 -4.62 17.02 36.00
N ASP A 189 -5.03 17.72 37.06
CA ASP A 189 -4.59 19.09 37.34
C ASP A 189 -3.07 19.20 37.56
N ASP A 190 -2.41 18.10 37.97
CA ASP A 190 -0.96 18.02 38.14
C ASP A 190 -0.21 17.68 36.83
N GLY A 191 -0.92 17.55 35.71
CA GLY A 191 -0.36 17.19 34.40
C GLY A 191 -0.06 15.70 34.21
N SER A 192 -0.45 14.85 35.16
CA SER A 192 -0.33 13.40 35.01
C SER A 192 -1.40 12.84 34.06
N LEU A 193 -0.99 11.93 33.19
CA LEU A 193 -1.87 11.29 32.21
C LEU A 193 -2.50 10.02 32.77
N GLN A 194 -3.82 9.93 32.67
CA GLN A 194 -4.60 8.71 32.85
C GLN A 194 -5.26 8.30 31.54
N ILE A 195 -5.10 7.04 31.14
CA ILE A 195 -5.82 6.48 29.99
C ILE A 195 -7.00 5.70 30.55
N LEU A 196 -8.21 6.24 30.39
CA LEU A 196 -9.43 5.74 31.03
C LEU A 196 -9.98 4.49 30.32
N ASP A 197 -9.95 4.50 28.98
CA ASP A 197 -10.42 3.40 28.13
C ASP A 197 -9.78 3.52 26.74
N TYR A 198 -9.63 2.39 26.04
CA TYR A 198 -9.09 2.35 24.69
C TYR A 198 -9.51 1.10 23.91
N LYS A 199 -9.51 1.21 22.58
CA LYS A 199 -9.71 0.12 21.62
C LYS A 199 -8.93 0.39 20.35
N GLY A 200 -8.51 -0.67 19.65
CA GLY A 200 -7.77 -0.59 18.39
C GLY A 200 -6.24 -0.56 18.57
N LEU A 201 -5.76 -0.17 19.75
CA LEU A 201 -4.35 -0.28 20.16
C LEU A 201 -4.14 -1.47 21.09
N THR A 202 -2.95 -2.07 21.00
CA THR A 202 -2.48 -3.11 21.91
C THR A 202 -2.02 -2.50 23.23
N LYS A 203 -1.86 -3.34 24.26
CA LYS A 203 -1.34 -2.89 25.55
C LYS A 203 0.07 -2.29 25.43
N ASP A 204 0.94 -2.92 24.63
CA ASP A 204 2.32 -2.45 24.44
C ASP A 204 2.35 -1.08 23.75
N GLU A 205 1.45 -0.84 22.78
CA GLU A 205 1.27 0.45 22.12
C GLU A 205 0.80 1.54 23.10
N ILE A 206 -0.13 1.20 24.00
CA ILE A 206 -0.61 2.12 25.06
C ILE A 206 0.48 2.39 26.12
N ASP A 207 1.26 1.38 26.49
CA ASP A 207 2.37 1.56 27.42
C ASP A 207 3.49 2.40 26.77
N ASN A 208 3.75 2.22 25.47
CA ASN A 208 4.66 3.08 24.70
C ASN A 208 4.15 4.54 24.64
N TYR A 209 2.85 4.75 24.41
CA TYR A 209 2.23 6.08 24.48
C TYR A 209 2.52 6.76 25.83
N ARG A 210 2.30 6.05 26.94
CA ARG A 210 2.55 6.56 28.30
C ARG A 210 4.02 6.90 28.52
N ILE A 211 4.92 6.05 28.05
CA ILE A 211 6.37 6.27 28.14
C ILE A 211 6.76 7.50 27.32
N ASN A 212 6.22 7.67 26.12
CA ASN A 212 6.48 8.83 25.28
C ASN A 212 6.00 10.13 25.92
N GLU A 213 4.84 10.10 26.55
CA GLU A 213 4.31 11.25 27.28
C GLU A 213 5.16 11.58 28.51
N LEU A 214 5.45 10.57 29.35
CA LEU A 214 6.26 10.74 30.55
C LEU A 214 7.66 11.27 30.23
N ASN A 215 8.28 10.73 29.19
CA ASN A 215 9.61 11.14 28.75
C ASN A 215 9.58 12.36 27.84
N LYS A 216 8.40 12.91 27.48
CA LYS A 216 8.27 13.98 26.48
C LYS A 216 9.11 13.68 25.23
N SER A 217 9.03 12.44 24.75
CA SER A 217 9.89 11.91 23.68
C SER A 217 9.78 12.75 22.41
N GLU A 218 8.61 13.34 22.16
CA GLU A 218 8.38 14.19 20.99
C GLU A 218 9.19 15.48 21.00
N PHE A 219 9.61 15.95 22.17
CA PHE A 219 10.51 17.09 22.36
C PHE A 219 11.98 16.68 22.51
N ALA A 220 12.26 15.39 22.76
CA ALA A 220 13.61 14.94 23.08
C ALA A 220 14.57 15.23 21.92
N TRP A 221 14.25 14.84 20.69
CA TRP A 221 15.16 15.02 19.55
C TRP A 221 15.51 16.49 19.26
N GLN A 222 14.56 17.41 19.45
CA GLN A 222 14.81 18.85 19.21
C GLN A 222 15.70 19.47 20.30
N PHE A 223 15.67 18.93 21.52
CA PHE A 223 16.32 19.53 22.70
C PHE A 223 17.42 18.65 23.36
N ASP A 224 17.77 17.48 22.81
CA ASP A 224 18.79 16.56 23.38
C ASP A 224 20.24 16.88 22.99
N ASN A 225 20.49 17.90 22.18
CA ASN A 225 21.88 18.32 21.92
C ASN A 225 22.55 18.64 23.27
N ILE A 226 23.80 18.20 23.46
CA ILE A 226 24.54 18.17 24.75
C ILE A 226 24.59 19.54 25.49
N TYR A 227 24.28 20.64 24.81
CA TYR A 227 24.18 22.00 25.36
C TYR A 227 22.78 22.39 25.91
N ASN A 228 21.73 21.61 25.62
CA ASN A 228 20.33 21.91 25.91
C ASN A 228 19.73 21.05 27.04
N GLN A 229 20.56 20.45 27.90
CA GLN A 229 20.10 19.74 29.10
C GLN A 229 19.39 20.71 30.06
N SER A 230 18.07 20.85 29.91
CA SER A 230 17.07 20.95 30.97
C SER A 230 15.72 21.48 30.49
N ILE A 231 15.55 21.96 29.24
CA ILE A 231 14.24 22.48 28.81
C ILE A 231 13.14 21.42 28.87
N LYS A 232 13.45 20.17 28.51
CA LYS A 232 12.47 19.08 28.58
C LYS A 232 11.85 18.92 29.98
N ASP A 233 12.66 19.12 31.01
CA ASP A 233 12.22 19.05 32.40
C ASP A 233 11.47 20.32 32.85
N LYS A 234 11.52 21.38 32.04
CA LYS A 234 10.78 22.65 32.23
C LYS A 234 9.51 22.73 31.39
N ILE A 235 9.32 21.82 30.44
CA ILE A 235 8.05 21.67 29.72
C ILE A 235 7.04 21.03 30.68
N GLU A 236 5.90 21.67 30.84
CA GLU A 236 4.74 21.15 31.56
C GLU A 236 3.86 20.38 30.59
N ASN A 237 3.17 19.36 31.10
CA ASN A 237 2.20 18.61 30.32
C ASN A 237 0.88 19.39 30.25
N PRO A 238 -0.01 19.08 29.28
CA PRO A 238 -1.40 19.46 29.38
C PRO A 238 -1.98 19.08 30.75
N SER A 239 -2.87 19.90 31.30
CA SER A 239 -3.41 19.70 32.65
C SER A 239 -4.88 20.10 32.73
N GLY A 240 -5.64 19.39 33.57
CA GLY A 240 -7.06 19.67 33.81
C GLY A 240 -7.94 19.52 32.56
N ILE A 241 -7.60 18.58 31.66
CA ILE A 241 -8.34 18.34 30.41
C ILE A 241 -8.66 16.86 30.18
N THR A 242 -9.70 16.60 29.40
CA THR A 242 -9.95 15.28 28.81
C THR A 242 -9.91 15.38 27.29
N ILE A 243 -9.18 14.48 26.64
CA ILE A 243 -9.12 14.34 25.19
C ILE A 243 -9.61 12.95 24.79
N ILE A 244 -10.50 12.89 23.81
CA ILE A 244 -10.99 11.67 23.20
C ILE A 244 -10.60 11.70 21.74
N TYR A 245 -9.98 10.63 21.26
CA TYR A 245 -9.85 10.37 19.83
C TYR A 245 -10.67 9.14 19.46
N ALA A 246 -11.31 9.15 18.31
CA ALA A 246 -12.09 8.03 17.82
C ALA A 246 -12.05 7.93 16.28
N SER A 247 -12.12 6.72 15.74
CA SER A 247 -12.24 6.49 14.29
C SER A 247 -13.17 5.33 14.01
N LYS A 248 -13.99 5.48 12.97
CA LYS A 248 -14.88 4.45 12.41
C LYS A 248 -14.16 3.51 11.42
N SER A 249 -12.88 3.76 11.12
CA SER A 249 -12.07 2.94 10.22
C SER A 249 -11.24 1.91 10.99
N GLU A 250 -11.14 0.68 10.47
CA GLU A 250 -10.21 -0.34 11.00
C GLU A 250 -8.74 0.00 10.67
N GLU A 251 -8.52 0.79 9.62
CA GLU A 251 -7.21 1.25 9.13
C GLU A 251 -6.90 2.68 9.59
N PHE A 252 -7.40 3.08 10.77
CA PHE A 252 -7.29 4.45 11.32
C PHE A 252 -5.86 5.01 11.37
N TYR A 253 -4.86 4.15 11.41
CA TYR A 253 -3.43 4.47 11.51
C TYR A 253 -2.71 4.49 10.15
N ILE A 254 -3.38 4.09 9.06
CA ILE A 254 -2.79 4.10 7.72
C ILE A 254 -3.09 5.44 7.04
N PRO A 255 -2.06 6.16 6.55
CA PRO A 255 -2.26 7.43 5.86
C PRO A 255 -2.95 7.22 4.49
N VAL A 256 -3.92 8.07 4.14
CA VAL A 256 -4.72 7.96 2.89
C VAL A 256 -3.87 7.90 1.61
N ASN A 257 -2.65 8.46 1.62
CA ASN A 257 -1.76 8.48 0.47
C ASN A 257 -0.90 7.23 0.29
N ASP A 258 -0.96 6.25 1.21
CA ASP A 258 -0.23 5.00 1.03
C ASP A 258 -1.04 4.03 0.17
N SER A 259 -0.64 3.88 -1.09
CA SER A 259 -1.23 2.89 -1.98
C SER A 259 -0.84 1.51 -1.49
N THR A 260 -1.78 0.77 -0.92
CA THR A 260 -1.61 -0.66 -0.63
C THR A 260 -1.20 -1.37 -1.92
N GLN A 261 0.07 -1.75 -2.04
CA GLN A 261 0.54 -2.52 -3.18
C GLN A 261 -0.05 -3.93 -3.06
N TYR A 262 -1.03 -4.21 -3.92
CA TYR A 262 -1.57 -5.56 -4.03
C TYR A 262 -0.61 -6.43 -4.82
N LEU A 263 -0.44 -7.65 -4.33
CA LEU A 263 0.28 -8.70 -5.02
C LEU A 263 -0.29 -8.88 -6.44
N SER A 264 0.50 -8.60 -7.47
CA SER A 264 0.07 -8.80 -8.85
C SER A 264 0.04 -10.30 -9.15
N SER A 265 -1.10 -10.93 -8.90
CA SER A 265 -1.33 -12.34 -9.22
C SER A 265 -0.97 -12.66 -10.68
N HIS A 266 -1.14 -11.69 -11.58
CA HIS A 266 -0.73 -11.78 -12.98
C HIS A 266 0.80 -11.83 -13.17
N GLY A 267 1.53 -10.96 -12.48
CA GLY A 267 3.00 -10.95 -12.51
C GLY A 267 3.59 -12.27 -12.04
N ILE A 268 3.07 -12.81 -10.94
CA ILE A 268 3.50 -14.10 -10.39
C ILE A 268 3.26 -15.23 -11.39
N PHE A 269 2.10 -15.25 -12.06
CA PHE A 269 1.79 -16.28 -13.04
C PHE A 269 2.73 -16.23 -14.26
N ALA A 270 3.06 -15.03 -14.73
CA ALA A 270 4.06 -14.83 -15.78
C ALA A 270 5.43 -15.39 -15.36
N GLU A 271 5.89 -15.06 -14.16
CA GLU A 271 7.17 -15.49 -13.60
C GLU A 271 7.23 -16.99 -13.26
N ALA A 272 6.09 -17.59 -12.90
CA ALA A 272 5.97 -19.00 -12.52
C ALA A 272 6.31 -20.00 -13.65
N GLY A 273 6.37 -19.54 -14.90
CA GLY A 273 6.72 -20.40 -16.03
C GLY A 273 6.09 -20.02 -17.36
N PHE A 274 5.08 -19.15 -17.35
CA PHE A 274 4.38 -18.77 -18.58
C PHE A 274 5.26 -17.91 -19.50
N ALA A 275 6.03 -16.97 -18.95
CA ALA A 275 7.02 -16.18 -19.70
C ALA A 275 8.03 -17.07 -20.43
N TYR A 276 8.59 -18.05 -19.71
CA TYR A 276 9.58 -18.97 -20.25
C TYR A 276 8.99 -19.93 -21.28
N SER A 277 7.80 -20.47 -21.03
CA SER A 277 7.09 -21.35 -21.98
C SER A 277 6.76 -20.61 -23.28
N PHE A 278 6.32 -19.36 -23.17
CA PHE A 278 6.06 -18.50 -24.31
C PHE A 278 7.35 -18.19 -25.09
N ALA A 279 8.43 -17.84 -24.40
CA ALA A 279 9.72 -17.55 -25.02
C ALA A 279 10.30 -18.77 -25.75
N ILE A 280 10.21 -19.97 -25.16
CA ILE A 280 10.67 -21.22 -25.79
C ILE A 280 9.83 -21.54 -27.02
N ALA A 281 8.50 -21.45 -26.93
CA ALA A 281 7.61 -21.66 -28.07
C ALA A 281 7.95 -20.70 -29.22
N PHE A 282 8.21 -19.44 -28.90
CA PHE A 282 8.60 -18.42 -29.88
C PHE A 282 9.98 -18.70 -30.49
N ALA A 283 10.95 -19.12 -29.68
CA ALA A 283 12.27 -19.54 -30.16
C ALA A 283 12.18 -20.75 -31.11
N CYS A 284 11.34 -21.74 -30.80
CA CYS A 284 11.09 -22.88 -31.68
C CYS A 284 10.49 -22.44 -33.02
N ILE A 285 9.52 -21.50 -33.01
CA ILE A 285 8.95 -20.93 -34.24
C ILE A 285 10.00 -20.16 -35.05
N GLY A 286 10.84 -19.37 -34.39
CA GLY A 286 11.95 -18.66 -35.02
C GLY A 286 12.96 -19.61 -35.67
N LEU A 287 13.37 -20.67 -34.96
CA LEU A 287 14.27 -21.69 -35.50
C LEU A 287 13.65 -22.42 -36.69
N MET A 288 12.35 -22.75 -36.64
CA MET A 288 11.66 -23.34 -37.79
C MET A 288 11.69 -22.43 -39.02
N ALA A 289 11.44 -21.14 -38.86
CA ALA A 289 11.51 -20.18 -39.96
C ALA A 289 12.93 -20.11 -40.58
N ILE A 290 13.97 -20.27 -39.76
CA ILE A 290 15.37 -20.29 -40.21
C ILE A 290 15.72 -21.61 -40.91
N PHE A 291 15.26 -22.77 -40.43
CA PHE A 291 15.64 -24.08 -40.97
C PHE A 291 14.81 -24.56 -42.17
N LEU A 292 13.55 -24.11 -42.30
CA LEU A 292 12.68 -24.43 -43.44
C LEU A 292 13.32 -24.21 -44.83
N PRO A 293 14.06 -23.10 -45.07
CA PRO A 293 14.81 -22.87 -46.31
C PRO A 293 15.93 -23.89 -46.60
N PHE A 294 16.49 -24.57 -45.60
CA PHE A 294 17.65 -25.46 -45.75
C PHE A 294 17.30 -26.94 -45.99
N ILE A 295 16.08 -27.37 -45.65
CA ILE A 295 15.66 -28.79 -45.73
C ILE A 295 15.30 -29.23 -47.16
N LYS A 296 15.15 -28.30 -48.09
CA LYS A 296 15.07 -28.58 -49.53
C LYS A 296 15.53 -27.32 -50.25
N SER A 297 16.41 -27.42 -51.26
CA SER A 297 16.74 -26.29 -52.13
C SER A 297 15.47 -25.85 -52.84
N TRP A 298 14.70 -25.00 -52.18
CA TRP A 298 13.75 -24.16 -52.84
C TRP A 298 14.65 -23.27 -53.69
N SER A 299 14.86 -23.64 -54.96
CA SER A 299 15.04 -22.64 -55.99
C SER A 299 13.74 -21.85 -55.99
N VAL A 300 13.64 -20.97 -55.00
CA VAL A 300 12.74 -19.85 -54.99
C VAL A 300 13.12 -19.11 -56.26
N GLY A 301 12.35 -19.36 -57.32
CA GLY A 301 12.56 -18.70 -58.59
C GLY A 301 12.56 -17.18 -58.38
N ASP A 302 13.04 -16.45 -59.37
CA ASP A 302 13.25 -14.99 -59.40
C ASP A 302 11.97 -14.13 -59.18
N SER A 303 10.95 -14.65 -58.50
CA SER A 303 9.74 -13.94 -58.13
C SER A 303 9.91 -13.20 -56.79
N PRO A 304 9.35 -11.98 -56.67
CA PRO A 304 9.50 -11.11 -55.50
C PRO A 304 8.83 -11.64 -54.20
N LEU A 305 8.08 -12.74 -54.26
CA LEU A 305 7.46 -13.40 -53.10
C LEU A 305 8.41 -14.35 -52.35
N GLY A 306 9.64 -14.49 -52.85
CA GLY A 306 10.62 -15.45 -52.38
C GLY A 306 11.46 -15.05 -51.17
N ARG A 307 11.44 -13.77 -50.82
CA ARG A 307 12.07 -13.24 -49.61
C ARG A 307 10.92 -12.85 -48.72
N ILE A 308 10.69 -13.58 -47.63
CA ILE A 308 9.80 -13.05 -46.59
C ILE A 308 10.41 -11.71 -46.21
N PRO A 309 9.76 -10.57 -46.51
CA PRO A 309 10.29 -9.27 -46.19
C PRO A 309 10.53 -9.22 -44.69
N PHE A 310 11.65 -8.63 -44.27
CA PHE A 310 11.99 -8.48 -42.85
C PHE A 310 10.82 -7.91 -42.04
N GLU A 311 10.00 -7.08 -42.68
CA GLU A 311 8.79 -6.46 -42.20
C GLU A 311 7.70 -7.47 -41.81
N ILE A 312 7.50 -8.56 -42.56
CA ILE A 312 6.52 -9.61 -42.24
C ILE A 312 6.98 -10.41 -41.01
N SER A 313 8.29 -10.71 -40.94
CA SER A 313 8.88 -11.37 -39.78
C SER A 313 8.83 -10.47 -38.54
N ALA A 314 9.16 -9.19 -38.67
CA ALA A 314 9.08 -8.20 -37.60
C ALA A 314 7.62 -8.02 -37.12
N THR A 315 6.66 -7.92 -38.04
CA THR A 315 5.22 -7.84 -37.70
C THR A 315 4.75 -9.09 -36.97
N GLY A 316 5.18 -10.29 -37.40
CA GLY A 316 4.88 -11.55 -36.72
C GLY A 316 5.46 -11.62 -35.30
N VAL A 317 6.69 -11.14 -35.11
CA VAL A 317 7.33 -11.03 -33.79
C VAL A 317 6.58 -10.03 -32.92
N THR A 318 6.25 -8.85 -33.43
CA THR A 318 5.50 -7.84 -32.69
C THR A 318 4.10 -8.34 -32.30
N LEU A 319 3.37 -8.99 -33.21
CA LEU A 319 2.07 -9.58 -32.90
C LEU A 319 2.18 -10.67 -31.84
N ALA A 320 3.21 -11.52 -31.89
CA ALA A 320 3.44 -12.53 -30.86
C ALA A 320 3.76 -11.89 -29.50
N VAL A 321 4.69 -10.94 -29.44
CA VAL A 321 5.05 -10.25 -28.19
C VAL A 321 3.85 -9.49 -27.60
N VAL A 322 3.04 -8.83 -28.43
CA VAL A 322 1.81 -8.15 -27.97
C VAL A 322 0.78 -9.18 -27.50
N SER A 323 0.67 -10.32 -28.18
CA SER A 323 -0.26 -11.39 -27.77
C SER A 323 0.12 -12.01 -26.42
N TYR A 324 1.40 -11.98 -26.02
CA TYR A 324 1.83 -12.49 -24.71
C TYR A 324 1.07 -11.85 -23.55
N ILE A 325 0.92 -10.52 -23.57
CA ILE A 325 0.25 -9.76 -22.51
C ILE A 325 -1.20 -10.19 -22.34
N TRP A 326 -1.90 -10.42 -23.47
CA TRP A 326 -3.29 -10.87 -23.46
C TRP A 326 -3.40 -12.36 -23.10
N LEU A 327 -2.50 -13.19 -23.64
CA LEU A 327 -2.50 -14.64 -23.43
C LEU A 327 -2.13 -15.02 -21.99
N SER A 328 -1.24 -14.29 -21.33
CA SER A 328 -0.88 -14.55 -19.93
C SER A 328 -2.04 -14.29 -18.98
N GLN A 329 -2.82 -13.22 -19.21
CA GLN A 329 -4.03 -12.95 -18.44
C GLN A 329 -5.09 -14.03 -18.67
N MET A 330 -5.32 -14.39 -19.94
CA MET A 330 -6.29 -15.44 -20.31
C MET A 330 -5.90 -16.81 -19.75
N ALA A 331 -4.62 -17.18 -19.82
CA ALA A 331 -4.08 -18.43 -19.30
C ALA A 331 -4.28 -18.55 -17.79
N GLN A 332 -4.00 -17.47 -17.05
CA GLN A 332 -4.20 -17.41 -15.61
C GLN A 332 -5.70 -17.52 -15.24
N MET A 333 -6.58 -16.82 -15.94
CA MET A 333 -8.04 -16.90 -15.72
C MET A 333 -8.58 -18.31 -16.04
N THR A 334 -8.01 -18.99 -17.03
CA THR A 334 -8.35 -20.38 -17.37
C THR A 334 -8.03 -21.34 -16.23
N LEU A 335 -6.86 -21.20 -15.62
CA LEU A 335 -6.46 -22.03 -14.48
C LEU A 335 -7.32 -21.82 -13.23
N LYS A 336 -7.80 -20.59 -13.02
CA LYS A 336 -8.71 -20.27 -11.91
C LYS A 336 -10.17 -20.64 -12.19
N GLY A 337 -10.48 -21.29 -13.32
CA GLY A 337 -11.83 -21.74 -13.68
C GLY A 337 -12.75 -20.63 -14.21
N TYR A 338 -12.25 -19.43 -14.46
CA TYR A 338 -13.06 -18.27 -14.88
C TYR A 338 -13.21 -18.15 -16.40
N PHE A 339 -12.45 -18.90 -17.20
CA PHE A 339 -12.41 -18.70 -18.66
C PHE A 339 -13.63 -19.20 -19.42
N VAL A 340 -14.45 -20.09 -18.84
CA VAL A 340 -15.72 -20.47 -19.50
C VAL A 340 -16.80 -19.38 -19.31
N ALA A 341 -16.59 -18.39 -18.43
CA ALA A 341 -17.65 -17.48 -17.99
C ALA A 341 -17.40 -15.96 -18.14
N ASP A 342 -16.22 -15.47 -18.54
CA ASP A 342 -16.00 -14.02 -18.74
C ASP A 342 -16.11 -13.60 -20.23
N PRO A 343 -17.25 -13.03 -20.66
CA PRO A 343 -17.53 -12.70 -22.07
C PRO A 343 -16.76 -11.47 -22.57
N ARG A 344 -15.95 -10.80 -21.73
CA ARG A 344 -15.23 -9.58 -22.12
C ARG A 344 -14.02 -9.84 -23.03
N PHE A 345 -13.51 -11.06 -23.07
CA PHE A 345 -12.26 -11.41 -23.77
C PHE A 345 -12.40 -12.53 -24.80
N THR A 346 -13.60 -13.09 -25.00
CA THR A 346 -13.86 -14.19 -25.93
C THR A 346 -14.69 -13.73 -27.12
N VAL A 347 -14.12 -13.87 -28.33
CA VAL A 347 -14.82 -13.65 -29.63
C VAL A 347 -15.81 -14.81 -29.94
N ILE A 348 -15.83 -15.84 -29.08
CA ILE A 348 -16.57 -17.08 -29.25
C ILE A 348 -17.88 -16.99 -28.47
N SER A 349 -19.00 -17.33 -29.11
CA SER A 349 -20.32 -17.23 -28.47
C SER A 349 -20.44 -18.13 -27.23
N GLU A 350 -21.17 -17.68 -26.23
CA GLU A 350 -21.44 -18.40 -24.97
C GLU A 350 -21.98 -19.83 -25.20
N ARG A 351 -22.77 -20.03 -26.26
CA ARG A 351 -23.25 -21.36 -26.66
C ARG A 351 -22.13 -22.29 -27.09
N THR A 352 -21.17 -21.77 -27.86
CA THR A 352 -20.01 -22.56 -28.32
C THR A 352 -19.10 -22.91 -27.14
N LEU A 353 -18.93 -22.00 -26.18
CA LEU A 353 -18.17 -22.25 -24.95
C LEU A 353 -18.80 -23.35 -24.09
N LYS A 354 -20.13 -23.33 -23.89
CA LYS A 354 -20.86 -24.40 -23.17
C LYS A 354 -20.73 -25.77 -23.84
N ILE A 355 -20.61 -25.82 -25.17
CA ILE A 355 -20.40 -27.07 -25.91
C ILE A 355 -18.98 -27.62 -25.68
N PHE A 356 -17.97 -26.75 -25.67
CA PHE A 356 -16.59 -27.15 -25.35
C PHE A 356 -16.46 -27.63 -23.89
N ASP A 357 -17.09 -26.91 -22.95
CA ASP A 357 -17.08 -27.28 -21.53
C ASP A 357 -17.79 -28.62 -21.27
N TYR A 358 -18.91 -28.87 -21.95
CA TYR A 358 -19.57 -30.18 -21.92
C TYR A 358 -18.70 -31.29 -22.53
N ALA A 359 -17.99 -31.02 -23.64
CA ALA A 359 -17.14 -32.01 -24.30
C ALA A 359 -15.88 -32.35 -23.51
N ILE A 360 -15.29 -31.38 -22.80
CA ILE A 360 -14.10 -31.57 -21.97
C ILE A 360 -14.45 -32.30 -20.67
N ASN A 361 -15.56 -31.92 -20.00
CA ASN A 361 -15.97 -32.56 -18.75
C ASN A 361 -16.60 -33.96 -18.94
N TYR A 362 -17.06 -34.30 -20.14
CA TYR A 362 -17.56 -35.65 -20.46
C TYR A 362 -16.44 -36.61 -20.92
N ALA A 363 -15.24 -36.09 -21.21
CA ALA A 363 -14.07 -36.87 -21.63
C ALA A 363 -13.07 -37.16 -20.50
N ALA A 364 -13.29 -36.59 -19.31
CA ALA A 364 -12.67 -36.98 -18.04
C ALA A 364 -13.60 -37.97 -17.30
#